data_AF-M2B6N1-F1
#
_entry.id   AF-M2B6N1-F1
#
_cell.length_a   1.000
_cell.length_b   1.000
_cell.length_c   1.000
_cell.angle_alpha   90.00
_cell.angle_beta   90.00
_cell.angle_gamma   90.00
#
_symmetry.space_group_name_H-M   'P 1'
#
loop_
_entity.id
_entity.type
_entity.pdbx_description
1 polymer ?
#
loop_
_entity_poly.entity_id
_entity_poly.type
_entity_poly.pdbx_seq_one_letter_code
_entity_poly.pdbx_strand_id
1 'polypeptide(L)'
;MRIIDKNKDYYDYLAHQPDSDDGVTFDRRGSIPLRNEDFFNILSEHVRNHKYYRRYWGWWKEEPVKYNKFFAVRAGVKLFLIGLKMEIDESDFRNCILKSYKMELIKTFEDFDYRGKILDIVSVGNIDFLVTAINKKRLENVKLSELVIKNMGLPDEFYILKNIGIPSLISPEQIYYGMETYLFSLKNDKSCESKGLTDSEKIVNHGFDKKTSFRNM
;
A
#
# COMPACT_ATOMS: atom_id res chain seq x y z
N MET A 1 0.57 10.87 -14.34
CA MET A 1 1.75 11.74 -14.12
C MET A 1 2.16 12.31 -15.48
N ARG A 2 2.30 13.63 -15.62
CA ARG A 2 2.65 14.27 -16.90
C ARG A 2 4.14 14.14 -17.19
N ILE A 3 4.48 13.47 -18.29
CA ILE A 3 5.75 13.68 -18.99
C ILE A 3 5.45 14.71 -20.07
N ILE A 4 5.90 15.95 -19.88
CA ILE A 4 5.67 17.04 -20.83
C ILE A 4 6.80 17.02 -21.85
N ASP A 5 6.55 16.47 -23.04
CA ASP A 5 7.33 16.77 -24.24
C ASP A 5 6.65 17.93 -25.01
N LYS A 6 7.38 18.55 -25.94
CA LYS A 6 7.05 19.75 -26.72
C LYS A 6 5.66 19.74 -27.36
N ASN A 7 5.07 18.56 -27.55
CA ASN A 7 3.69 18.39 -27.95
C ASN A 7 2.93 17.81 -26.75
N LYS A 8 1.93 18.55 -26.25
CA LYS A 8 0.90 18.04 -25.31
C LYS A 8 0.55 16.59 -25.66
N ASP A 9 0.44 15.71 -24.66
CA ASP A 9 0.17 14.27 -24.76
C ASP A 9 -0.53 13.92 -26.09
N TYR A 10 0.17 13.21 -26.96
CA TYR A 10 -0.26 12.88 -28.34
C TYR A 10 -1.69 12.33 -28.40
N TYR A 11 -2.12 11.66 -27.33
CA TYR A 11 -3.45 11.08 -27.17
C TYR A 11 -4.56 12.10 -26.85
N ASP A 12 -4.26 13.17 -26.09
CA ASP A 12 -5.24 14.21 -25.70
C ASP A 12 -5.64 15.07 -26.92
N TYR A 13 -4.68 15.37 -27.79
CA TYR A 13 -4.90 16.13 -29.02
C TYR A 13 -5.82 15.39 -30.01
N LEU A 14 -5.66 14.07 -30.13
CA LEU A 14 -6.42 13.24 -31.08
C LEU A 14 -7.85 12.92 -30.61
N ALA A 15 -8.12 12.96 -29.31
CA ALA A 15 -9.44 12.69 -28.74
C ALA A 15 -10.38 13.90 -28.74
N HIS A 16 -9.93 15.06 -29.23
CA HIS A 16 -10.65 16.35 -29.11
C HIS A 16 -11.16 16.61 -27.68
N GLN A 17 -10.46 16.11 -26.65
CA GLN A 17 -10.84 16.39 -25.28
C GLN A 17 -10.46 17.85 -24.98
N PRO A 18 -11.45 18.74 -24.76
CA PRO A 18 -11.19 20.17 -24.52
C PRO A 18 -10.53 20.40 -23.15
N ASP A 19 -10.65 19.42 -22.26
CA ASP A 19 -10.12 19.48 -20.91
C ASP A 19 -8.77 18.78 -20.88
N SER A 20 -7.73 19.58 -20.64
CA SER A 20 -6.53 19.18 -19.91
C SER A 20 -6.88 18.04 -18.97
N ASP A 21 -6.20 16.89 -19.10
CA ASP A 21 -6.38 15.77 -18.19
C ASP A 21 -5.94 16.26 -16.78
N ASP A 22 -6.89 16.82 -16.03
CA ASP A 22 -6.79 17.34 -14.65
C ASP A 22 -6.74 16.14 -13.68
N GLY A 23 -5.98 15.13 -14.10
CA GLY A 23 -5.96 13.78 -13.59
C GLY A 23 -5.72 13.77 -12.10
N VAL A 24 -6.49 12.90 -11.44
CA VAL A 24 -6.45 12.57 -10.00
C VAL A 24 -5.17 13.08 -9.34
N THR A 25 -5.26 14.29 -8.80
CA THR A 25 -4.15 14.90 -8.10
C THR A 25 -4.20 14.33 -6.69
N PHE A 26 -3.15 13.60 -6.31
CA PHE A 26 -2.99 13.20 -4.91
C PHE A 26 -2.67 14.45 -4.09
N ASP A 27 -3.69 15.00 -3.43
CA ASP A 27 -3.53 16.19 -2.59
C ASP A 27 -3.00 15.81 -1.20
N ARG A 28 -1.74 16.18 -0.95
CA ARG A 28 -1.06 15.97 0.33
C ARG A 28 -1.12 17.18 1.28
N ARG A 29 -1.85 18.25 0.94
CA ARG A 29 -1.87 19.50 1.75
C ARG A 29 -2.52 19.32 3.13
N GLY A 30 -3.29 18.25 3.33
CA GLY A 30 -3.84 17.84 4.63
C GLY A 30 -3.06 16.73 5.34
N SER A 31 -1.86 16.36 4.86
CA SER A 31 -1.10 15.28 5.49
C SER A 31 -0.53 15.72 6.84
N ILE A 32 -0.70 14.87 7.85
CA ILE A 32 -0.26 15.11 9.22
C ILE A 32 0.90 14.17 9.57
N PRO A 33 1.90 14.63 10.34
CA PRO A 33 2.97 13.77 10.80
C PRO A 33 2.44 12.76 11.82
N LEU A 34 2.58 11.46 11.53
CA LEU A 34 2.38 10.45 12.56
C LEU A 34 3.52 10.57 13.56
N ARG A 35 3.20 10.90 14.82
CA ARG A 35 4.21 11.05 15.86
C ARG A 35 4.58 9.67 16.41
N ASN A 36 5.83 9.54 16.85
CA ASN A 36 6.32 8.31 17.47
C ASN A 36 5.53 7.95 18.73
N GLU A 37 5.14 8.97 19.51
CA GLU A 37 4.33 8.80 20.72
C GLU A 37 2.95 8.22 20.40
N ASP A 38 2.26 8.73 19.37
CA ASP A 38 0.93 8.23 18.97
C ASP A 38 1.01 6.76 18.56
N PHE A 39 2.01 6.43 17.73
CA PHE A 39 2.24 5.05 17.31
C PHE A 39 2.61 4.14 18.48
N PHE A 40 3.50 4.60 19.38
CA PHE A 40 3.90 3.86 20.57
C PHE A 40 2.72 3.63 21.54
N ASN A 41 1.83 4.60 21.68
CA ASN A 41 0.62 4.48 22.50
C ASN A 41 -0.33 3.41 21.96
N ILE A 42 -0.53 3.36 20.63
CA ILE A 42 -1.33 2.31 19.98
C ILE A 42 -0.73 0.93 20.25
N LEU A 43 0.59 0.79 20.12
CA LEU A 43 1.27 -0.47 20.43
C LEU A 43 1.17 -0.84 21.92
N SER A 44 1.28 0.15 22.81
CA SER A 44 1.17 -0.05 24.25
C SER A 44 -0.26 -0.47 24.65
N GLU A 45 -1.28 0.11 24.04
CA GLU A 45 -2.67 -0.30 24.24
C GLU A 45 -2.90 -1.73 23.72
N HIS A 46 -2.35 -2.06 22.55
CA HIS A 46 -2.37 -3.42 22.05
C HIS A 46 -1.75 -4.39 23.05
N VAL A 47 -0.62 -4.02 23.67
CA VAL A 47 0.07 -4.83 24.68
C VAL A 47 -0.75 -5.02 25.96
N ARG A 48 -1.47 -3.99 26.40
CA ARG A 48 -2.36 -4.09 27.58
C ARG A 48 -3.57 -4.98 27.31
N ASN A 49 -4.16 -4.84 26.13
CA ASN A 49 -5.40 -5.54 25.76
C ASN A 49 -5.14 -6.99 25.34
N HIS A 50 -4.00 -7.26 24.72
CA HIS A 50 -3.60 -8.60 24.34
C HIS A 50 -2.76 -9.18 25.47
N LYS A 51 -3.41 -10.05 26.25
CA LYS A 51 -2.73 -10.91 27.21
C LYS A 51 -1.69 -11.75 26.46
N TYR A 52 -0.45 -11.27 26.35
CA TYR A 52 0.69 -12.08 25.87
C TYR A 52 0.99 -13.29 26.77
N TYR A 53 0.24 -13.41 27.87
CA TYR A 53 0.05 -14.60 28.68
C TYR A 53 -0.50 -15.77 27.87
N ARG A 54 0.35 -16.42 27.09
CA ARG A 54 0.16 -17.84 26.82
C ARG A 54 0.55 -18.60 28.09
N ARG A 55 -0.42 -18.70 29.01
CA ARG A 55 -0.30 -19.52 30.22
C ARG A 55 -0.21 -20.97 29.78
N TYR A 56 0.98 -21.57 29.88
CA TYR A 56 1.17 -22.96 29.53
C TYR A 56 0.98 -23.88 30.73
N TRP A 57 0.02 -24.78 30.60
CA TRP A 57 0.05 -26.08 31.25
C TRP A 57 0.79 -27.03 30.30
N GLY A 58 2.11 -27.23 30.48
CA GLY A 58 2.83 -28.34 29.86
C GLY A 58 4.14 -28.05 29.13
N TRP A 59 4.86 -29.13 28.83
CA TRP A 59 6.29 -29.31 28.59
C TRP A 59 6.79 -28.90 27.18
N TRP A 60 6.16 -27.90 26.56
CA TRP A 60 6.50 -27.49 25.20
C TRP A 60 7.50 -26.34 25.24
N LYS A 61 8.73 -26.57 24.77
CA LYS A 61 9.72 -25.51 24.52
C LYS A 61 9.28 -24.72 23.28
N GLU A 62 8.83 -23.48 23.44
CA GLU A 62 8.58 -22.61 22.29
C GLU A 62 9.90 -22.11 21.69
N GLU A 63 9.95 -22.07 20.36
CA GLU A 63 10.92 -21.26 19.64
C GLU A 63 10.66 -19.78 19.97
N PRO A 64 11.69 -18.95 20.21
CA PRO A 64 11.50 -17.53 20.46
C PRO A 64 10.78 -16.90 19.27
N VAL A 65 9.62 -16.32 19.56
CA VAL A 65 8.79 -15.66 18.57
C VAL A 65 9.56 -14.52 17.90
N LYS A 66 9.77 -14.61 16.57
CA LYS A 66 10.53 -13.58 15.85
C LYS A 66 9.78 -12.23 15.84
N TYR A 67 8.45 -12.26 15.69
CA TYR A 67 7.57 -11.08 15.71
C TYR A 67 6.29 -11.37 16.50
N ASN A 68 5.91 -10.46 17.40
CA ASN A 68 4.74 -10.60 18.26
C ASN A 68 3.53 -9.76 17.82
N LYS A 69 3.67 -8.95 16.77
CA LYS A 69 2.58 -8.22 16.11
C LYS A 69 2.91 -7.97 14.63
N PHE A 70 1.87 -7.85 13.81
CA PHE A 70 1.99 -7.51 12.39
C PHE A 70 1.11 -6.30 12.07
N PHE A 71 1.62 -5.47 11.18
CA PHE A 71 0.87 -4.38 10.54
C PHE A 71 1.33 -4.27 9.09
N ALA A 72 0.67 -3.44 8.31
CA ALA A 72 1.10 -3.17 6.95
C ALA A 72 0.89 -1.70 6.58
N VAL A 73 1.74 -1.24 5.67
CA VAL A 73 1.50 0.00 4.93
C VAL A 73 0.87 -0.40 3.60
N ARG A 74 -0.35 0.08 3.35
CA ARG A 74 -1.05 -0.09 2.06
C ARG A 74 -0.80 1.16 1.23
N ALA A 75 -0.23 0.99 0.04
CA ALA A 75 0.03 2.06 -0.92
C ALA A 75 -0.59 1.67 -2.26
N GLY A 76 -1.89 1.96 -2.41
CA GLY A 76 -2.66 1.58 -3.59
C GLY A 76 -2.64 0.06 -3.79
N VAL A 77 -2.10 -0.38 -4.92
CA VAL A 77 -2.01 -1.81 -5.28
C VAL A 77 -0.96 -2.56 -4.45
N LYS A 78 -0.06 -1.88 -3.74
CA LYS A 78 0.98 -2.53 -2.92
C LYS A 78 0.58 -2.61 -1.45
N LEU A 79 0.82 -3.76 -0.82
CA LEU A 79 0.73 -3.94 0.63
C LEU A 79 2.09 -4.39 1.16
N PHE A 80 2.71 -3.57 2.02
CA PHE A 80 3.99 -3.87 2.65
C PHE A 80 3.73 -4.45 4.05
N LEU A 81 3.88 -5.77 4.20
CA LEU A 81 3.71 -6.46 5.47
C LEU A 81 4.94 -6.28 6.36
N ILE A 82 4.73 -5.74 7.56
CA ILE A 82 5.78 -5.41 8.51
C ILE A 82 5.57 -6.21 9.81
N GLY A 83 6.64 -6.86 10.25
CA GLY A 83 6.72 -7.54 11.53
C GLY A 83 7.22 -6.61 12.63
N LEU A 84 6.55 -6.63 13.77
CA LEU A 84 6.98 -5.97 14.99
C LEU A 84 7.53 -6.97 15.99
N LYS A 85 8.72 -6.69 16.49
CA LYS A 85 9.27 -7.33 17.69
C LYS A 85 9.24 -6.32 18.82
N MET A 86 8.23 -6.43 19.67
CA MET A 86 8.06 -5.59 20.86
C MET A 86 8.82 -6.19 22.05
N GLU A 87 9.57 -5.35 22.75
CA GLU A 87 10.20 -5.68 24.03
C GLU A 87 9.29 -5.20 25.16
N ILE A 88 8.86 -6.12 26.01
CA ILE A 88 7.84 -5.87 27.03
C ILE A 88 8.49 -6.06 28.41
N ASP A 89 8.19 -5.15 29.33
CA ASP A 89 8.45 -5.34 30.75
C ASP A 89 7.39 -6.24 31.36
N GLU A 90 7.80 -7.42 31.79
CA GLU A 90 6.95 -8.42 32.43
C GLU A 90 7.07 -8.43 33.96
N SER A 91 7.82 -7.47 34.55
CA SER A 91 7.95 -7.37 36.01
C SER A 91 6.62 -7.19 36.73
N ASP A 92 5.65 -6.54 36.08
CA ASP A 92 4.25 -6.48 36.53
C ASP A 92 3.32 -7.18 35.51
N PHE A 93 2.96 -8.42 35.85
CA PHE A 93 2.09 -9.27 35.04
C PHE A 93 0.63 -8.76 34.90
N ARG A 94 0.27 -7.63 35.51
CA ARG A 94 -1.05 -7.02 35.30
C ARG A 94 -1.00 -5.84 34.35
N ASN A 95 0.18 -5.23 34.20
CA ASN A 95 0.31 -3.91 33.58
C ASN A 95 1.30 -3.85 32.42
N CYS A 96 1.81 -5.00 31.92
CA CYS A 96 2.69 -5.17 30.76
C CYS A 96 3.04 -3.87 30.05
N ILE A 97 4.28 -3.40 30.23
CA ILE A 97 4.71 -2.10 29.71
C ILE A 97 5.55 -2.35 28.46
N LEU A 98 5.16 -1.76 27.33
CA LEU A 98 6.02 -1.72 26.15
C LEU A 98 7.27 -0.87 26.47
N LYS A 99 8.46 -1.44 26.31
CA LYS A 99 9.74 -0.73 26.47
C LYS A 99 10.26 -0.18 25.16
N SER A 100 10.27 -1.05 24.15
CA SER A 100 10.81 -0.73 22.83
C SER A 100 10.17 -1.62 21.78
N TYR A 101 10.37 -1.29 20.51
CA TYR A 101 10.00 -2.15 19.40
C TYR A 101 11.03 -2.08 18.28
N LYS A 102 11.13 -3.17 17.52
CA LYS A 102 11.89 -3.25 16.27
C LYS A 102 10.97 -3.67 15.14
N MET A 103 11.25 -3.17 13.95
CA MET A 103 10.46 -3.42 12.75
C MET A 103 11.29 -4.11 11.69
N GLU A 104 10.66 -4.98 10.92
CA GLU A 104 11.28 -5.63 9.76
C GLU A 104 10.23 -5.76 8.65
N LEU A 105 10.57 -5.35 7.44
CA LEU A 105 9.75 -5.63 6.25
C LEU A 105 9.81 -7.14 5.99
N ILE A 106 8.66 -7.80 6.02
CA ILE A 106 8.56 -9.25 5.82
C ILE A 106 8.36 -9.56 4.35
N LYS A 107 7.35 -8.93 3.74
CA LYS A 107 6.89 -9.26 2.38
C LYS A 107 6.11 -8.11 1.78
N THR A 108 6.19 -7.96 0.47
CA THR A 108 5.34 -7.05 -0.30
C THR A 108 4.36 -7.88 -1.12
N PHE A 109 3.08 -7.48 -1.10
CA PHE A 109 2.04 -8.04 -1.94
C PHE A 109 1.61 -7.02 -2.97
N GLU A 110 1.19 -7.53 -4.13
CA GLU A 110 0.52 -6.75 -5.18
C GLU A 110 -0.93 -7.22 -5.28
N ASP A 111 -1.84 -6.25 -5.31
CA ASP A 111 -3.29 -6.42 -5.28
C ASP A 111 -3.90 -5.40 -6.24
N PHE A 112 -3.94 -5.76 -7.52
CA PHE A 112 -4.43 -4.90 -8.60
C PHE A 112 -5.96 -4.71 -8.55
N ASP A 113 -6.66 -5.57 -7.81
CA ASP A 113 -8.11 -5.51 -7.61
C ASP A 113 -8.50 -4.61 -6.44
N TYR A 114 -7.53 -4.10 -5.67
CA TYR A 114 -7.80 -3.20 -4.56
C TYR A 114 -8.46 -1.90 -5.04
N ARG A 115 -9.50 -1.47 -4.32
CA ARG A 115 -10.28 -0.23 -4.58
C ARG A 115 -10.47 0.63 -3.32
N GLY A 116 -9.64 0.46 -2.30
CA GLY A 116 -9.71 1.23 -1.05
C GLY A 116 -8.86 2.51 -1.08
N LYS A 117 -8.39 2.96 0.09
CA LYS A 117 -7.58 4.17 0.24
C LYS A 117 -6.23 4.05 -0.46
N ILE A 118 -5.78 5.14 -1.08
CA ILE A 118 -4.49 5.23 -1.77
C ILE A 118 -3.28 5.02 -0.85
N LEU A 119 -3.36 5.45 0.42
CA LEU A 119 -2.35 5.22 1.43
C LEU A 119 -3.03 4.95 2.77
N ASP A 120 -2.64 3.89 3.46
CA ASP A 120 -3.21 3.52 4.76
C ASP A 120 -2.19 2.73 5.62
N ILE A 121 -2.38 2.75 6.93
CA ILE A 121 -1.67 1.88 7.87
C ILE A 121 -2.69 0.96 8.53
N VAL A 122 -2.53 -0.34 8.32
CA VAL A 122 -3.52 -1.35 8.70
C VAL A 122 -2.94 -2.36 9.68
N SER A 123 -3.73 -2.77 10.66
CA SER A 123 -3.40 -3.93 11.48
C SER A 123 -3.61 -5.20 10.67
N VAL A 124 -2.65 -6.12 10.74
CA VAL A 124 -2.72 -7.40 10.04
C VAL A 124 -2.83 -8.53 11.07
N GLY A 125 -3.84 -9.37 10.91
CA GLY A 125 -4.00 -10.65 11.59
C GLY A 125 -4.02 -11.81 10.58
N ASN A 126 -4.12 -13.03 11.07
CA ASN A 126 -4.36 -14.22 10.25
C ASN A 126 -5.59 -14.95 10.78
N ILE A 127 -6.39 -15.52 9.88
CA ILE A 127 -7.65 -16.23 10.20
C ILE A 127 -7.43 -17.34 11.24
N ASP A 128 -6.27 -18.00 11.23
CA ASP A 128 -6.02 -19.20 12.02
C ASP A 128 -5.35 -18.98 13.38
N PHE A 129 -4.98 -17.75 13.77
CA PHE A 129 -4.02 -17.61 14.88
C PHE A 129 -4.51 -16.90 16.14
N LEU A 130 -4.87 -17.76 17.10
CA LEU A 130 -4.55 -17.68 18.53
C LEU A 130 -3.03 -17.57 18.85
N VAL A 131 -2.17 -17.35 17.86
CA VAL A 131 -0.72 -17.31 18.07
C VAL A 131 -0.14 -16.06 17.43
N THR A 132 0.19 -15.13 18.31
CA THR A 132 1.11 -14.02 18.17
C THR A 132 2.51 -14.42 17.68
N ALA A 133 2.70 -15.63 17.11
CA ALA A 133 3.99 -16.22 16.79
C ALA A 133 3.94 -17.12 15.54
N ILE A 134 3.89 -16.51 14.36
CA ILE A 134 4.06 -17.26 13.11
C ILE A 134 5.56 -17.50 12.88
N ASN A 135 5.97 -18.75 12.72
CA ASN A 135 7.36 -19.08 12.38
C ASN A 135 7.74 -18.44 11.02
N LYS A 136 8.98 -17.94 10.90
CA LYS A 136 9.50 -17.18 9.75
C LYS A 136 9.19 -17.86 8.41
N LYS A 137 9.33 -19.19 8.33
CA LYS A 137 9.07 -19.98 7.11
C LYS A 137 7.61 -19.94 6.64
N ARG A 138 6.63 -19.80 7.55
CA ARG A 138 5.22 -19.62 7.17
C ARG A 138 4.96 -18.20 6.68
N LEU A 139 5.60 -17.20 7.30
CA LEU A 139 5.46 -15.78 6.89
C LEU A 139 5.97 -15.54 5.47
N GLU A 140 7.06 -16.17 5.07
CA GLU A 140 7.59 -16.06 3.70
C GLU A 140 6.58 -16.56 2.65
N ASN A 141 5.81 -17.61 2.98
CA ASN A 141 4.86 -18.25 2.07
C ASN A 141 3.41 -17.79 2.22
N VAL A 142 3.12 -16.87 3.14
CA VAL A 142 1.74 -16.39 3.37
C VAL A 142 1.19 -15.73 2.11
N LYS A 143 -0.09 -15.98 1.82
CA LYS A 143 -0.84 -15.35 0.72
C LYS A 143 -1.66 -14.18 1.24
N LEU A 144 -1.91 -13.19 0.38
CA LEU A 144 -2.72 -12.03 0.74
C LEU A 144 -4.13 -12.42 1.22
N SER A 145 -4.75 -13.41 0.58
CA SER A 145 -6.09 -13.92 0.92
C SER A 145 -6.19 -14.55 2.32
N GLU A 146 -5.06 -14.90 2.95
CA GLU A 146 -5.01 -15.47 4.29
C GLU A 146 -4.90 -14.38 5.38
N LEU A 147 -4.70 -13.12 4.98
CA LEU A 147 -4.51 -12.00 5.89
C LEU A 147 -5.86 -11.36 6.24
N VAL A 148 -6.09 -11.17 7.53
CA VAL A 148 -7.20 -10.37 8.05
C VAL A 148 -6.71 -8.95 8.25
N ILE A 149 -7.15 -8.04 7.39
CA ILE A 149 -6.77 -6.63 7.42
C ILE A 149 -7.84 -5.84 8.19
N LYS A 150 -7.43 -5.07 9.20
CA LYS A 150 -8.30 -4.22 10.00
C LYS A 150 -7.67 -2.84 10.16
N ASN A 151 -8.48 -1.85 10.54
CA ASN A 151 -7.95 -0.54 10.95
C ASN A 151 -6.98 -0.76 12.15
N MET A 152 -5.85 -0.04 12.14
CA MET A 152 -4.85 -0.08 13.20
C MET A 152 -5.28 0.60 14.50
N GLY A 153 -6.41 1.31 14.51
CA GLY A 153 -6.82 2.23 15.57
C GLY A 153 -6.39 3.67 15.30
N LEU A 154 -5.91 3.98 14.09
CA LEU A 154 -5.59 5.34 13.69
C LEU A 154 -6.86 6.03 13.14
N PRO A 155 -7.05 7.33 13.43
CA PRO A 155 -8.02 8.16 12.72
C PRO A 155 -7.88 8.04 11.20
N ASP A 156 -8.97 8.32 10.50
CA ASP A 156 -8.96 8.29 9.04
C ASP A 156 -8.32 9.56 8.47
N GLU A 157 -6.99 9.60 8.46
CA GLU A 157 -6.18 10.74 8.05
C GLU A 157 -4.99 10.30 7.18
N PHE A 158 -4.40 11.24 6.44
CA PHE A 158 -3.19 11.00 5.66
C PHE A 158 -1.94 11.22 6.48
N TYR A 159 -1.26 10.13 6.85
CA TYR A 159 -0.08 10.18 7.71
C TYR A 159 1.24 10.29 6.94
N ILE A 160 2.10 11.23 7.35
CA ILE A 160 3.51 11.27 6.98
C ILE A 160 4.26 10.27 7.86
N LEU A 161 4.77 9.20 7.23
CA LEU A 161 5.36 8.05 7.92
C LEU A 161 6.83 8.25 8.36
N LYS A 162 7.37 9.46 8.18
CA LYS A 162 8.80 9.76 8.37
C LYS A 162 9.29 9.42 9.78
N ASN A 163 8.49 9.74 10.78
CA ASN A 163 8.95 9.70 12.17
C ASN A 163 9.01 8.28 12.71
N ILE A 164 8.09 7.40 12.28
CA ILE A 164 7.94 6.05 12.82
C ILE A 164 8.91 5.03 12.24
N GLY A 165 9.90 5.44 11.43
CA GLY A 165 10.95 4.54 10.91
C GLY A 165 10.55 3.73 9.67
N ILE A 166 9.45 4.07 9.00
CA ILE A 166 9.05 3.42 7.74
C ILE A 166 10.02 3.70 6.59
N PRO A 167 10.56 4.93 6.38
CA PRO A 167 11.46 5.20 5.25
C PRO A 167 12.76 4.38 5.26
N SER A 168 13.19 3.89 6.43
CA SER A 168 14.34 2.99 6.53
C SER A 168 14.03 1.53 6.15
N LEU A 169 12.75 1.16 6.08
CA LEU A 169 12.29 -0.19 5.73
C LEU A 169 11.80 -0.27 4.28
N ILE A 170 11.12 0.77 3.82
CA ILE A 170 10.49 0.83 2.51
C ILE A 170 10.93 2.14 1.87
N SER A 171 11.51 2.05 0.68
CA SER A 171 11.94 3.24 -0.03
C SER A 171 10.73 4.09 -0.41
N PRO A 172 10.79 5.43 -0.29
CA PRO A 172 9.68 6.30 -0.67
C PRO A 172 9.21 6.10 -2.12
N GLU A 173 10.13 5.74 -3.02
CA GLU A 173 9.84 5.44 -4.43
C GLU A 173 8.92 4.22 -4.58
N GLN A 174 9.11 3.18 -3.76
CA GLN A 174 8.24 2.00 -3.81
C GLN A 174 6.80 2.31 -3.37
N ILE A 175 6.65 3.18 -2.36
CA ILE A 175 5.34 3.68 -1.93
C ILE A 175 4.71 4.51 -3.05
N TYR A 176 5.49 5.42 -3.64
CA TYR A 176 5.05 6.26 -4.76
C TYR A 176 4.56 5.41 -5.94
N TYR A 177 5.33 4.41 -6.38
CA TYR A 177 4.92 3.54 -7.49
C TYR A 177 3.65 2.75 -7.18
N GLY A 178 3.44 2.28 -5.95
CA GLY A 178 2.20 1.60 -5.56
C GLY A 178 0.98 2.52 -5.66
N MET A 179 1.12 3.76 -5.20
CA MET A 179 0.08 4.79 -5.28
C MET A 179 -0.18 5.20 -6.73
N GLU A 180 0.87 5.43 -7.50
CA GLU A 180 0.80 5.83 -8.91
C GLU A 180 0.10 4.77 -9.76
N THR A 181 0.51 3.51 -9.66
CA THR A 181 -0.12 2.40 -10.38
C THR A 181 -1.60 2.28 -10.03
N TYR A 182 -1.95 2.47 -8.75
CA TYR A 182 -3.35 2.49 -8.33
C TYR A 182 -4.13 3.63 -8.98
N LEU A 183 -3.60 4.86 -8.96
CA LEU A 183 -4.23 6.01 -9.60
C LEU A 183 -4.43 5.83 -11.11
N PHE A 184 -3.44 5.22 -11.79
CA PHE A 184 -3.58 4.88 -13.21
C PHE A 184 -4.63 3.79 -13.44
N SER A 185 -4.72 2.79 -12.56
CA SER A 185 -5.73 1.73 -12.67
C SER A 185 -7.17 2.27 -12.58
N LEU A 186 -7.39 3.35 -11.83
CA LEU A 186 -8.69 4.02 -11.75
C LEU A 186 -9.11 4.72 -13.05
N LYS A 187 -8.15 5.00 -13.96
CA LYS A 187 -8.41 5.69 -15.24
C LYS A 187 -8.63 4.75 -16.43
N ASN A 188 -8.37 3.44 -16.28
CA ASN A 188 -8.46 2.50 -17.41
C ASN A 188 -9.89 2.26 -17.94
N ASP A 189 -10.92 2.85 -17.32
CA ASP A 189 -12.32 2.75 -17.74
C ASP A 189 -12.75 3.80 -18.78
N LYS A 190 -11.86 4.72 -19.23
CA LYS A 190 -12.18 5.51 -20.42
C LYS A 190 -12.07 4.59 -21.62
N SER A 191 -13.23 4.16 -22.16
CA SER A 191 -13.29 3.52 -23.47
C SER A 191 -12.49 4.37 -24.47
N CYS A 192 -11.33 3.89 -24.90
CA CYS A 192 -10.60 4.44 -26.06
C CYS A 192 -11.34 4.09 -27.35
N GLU A 193 -12.67 4.11 -27.32
CA GLU A 193 -13.47 4.06 -28.54
C GLU A 193 -13.24 5.39 -29.25
N SER A 194 -12.62 5.30 -30.41
CA SER A 194 -12.46 6.35 -31.42
C SER A 194 -13.82 6.88 -31.90
N LYS A 195 -14.61 7.50 -31.03
CA LYS A 195 -15.91 8.09 -31.35
C LYS A 195 -15.69 9.41 -32.07
N GLY A 196 -16.28 9.56 -33.25
CA GLY A 196 -16.18 10.78 -34.06
C GLY A 196 -14.96 10.87 -34.99
N LEU A 197 -14.06 9.88 -34.98
CA LEU A 197 -12.94 9.84 -35.92
C LEU A 197 -13.42 9.34 -37.30
N THR A 198 -13.06 10.08 -38.34
CA THR A 198 -13.24 9.66 -39.73
C THR A 198 -12.35 8.46 -40.03
N ASP A 199 -12.72 7.62 -40.99
CA ASP A 199 -11.93 6.42 -41.34
C ASP A 199 -10.50 6.79 -41.79
N SER A 200 -10.36 7.96 -42.39
CA SER A 200 -9.08 8.54 -42.74
C SER A 200 -8.21 8.83 -41.50
N GLU A 201 -8.78 9.40 -40.43
CA GLU A 201 -8.06 9.65 -39.17
C GLU A 201 -7.72 8.35 -38.43
N LYS A 202 -8.60 7.33 -38.48
CA LYS A 202 -8.29 6.00 -37.94
C LYS A 202 -7.08 5.36 -38.63
N ILE A 203 -6.98 5.46 -39.95
CA ILE A 203 -5.86 4.93 -40.75
C ILE A 203 -4.54 5.58 -40.32
N VAL A 204 -4.51 6.90 -40.15
CA VAL A 204 -3.32 7.63 -39.66
C VAL A 204 -2.96 7.25 -38.23
N ASN A 205 -3.96 7.07 -37.37
CA ASN A 205 -3.74 6.63 -35.99
C ASN A 205 -3.11 5.23 -35.89
N HIS A 206 -3.35 4.36 -36.87
CA HIS A 206 -2.68 3.06 -36.97
C HIS A 206 -1.26 3.13 -37.57
N GLY A 207 -0.73 4.34 -37.80
CA GLY A 207 0.61 4.55 -38.35
C GLY A 207 0.70 4.43 -39.87
N PHE A 208 -0.44 4.38 -40.57
CA PHE A 208 -0.45 4.39 -42.03
C PHE A 208 -0.40 5.82 -42.55
N ASP A 209 0.58 6.10 -43.40
CA ASP A 209 0.70 7.37 -44.08
C ASP A 209 -0.41 7.50 -45.14
N LYS A 210 -1.17 8.60 -45.13
CA LYS A 210 -2.14 8.94 -46.19
C LYS A 210 -1.39 9.43 -47.42
N LYS A 211 -0.49 8.61 -47.96
CA LYS A 211 0.06 8.90 -49.29
C LYS A 211 -1.09 8.72 -50.28
N THR A 212 -1.65 9.84 -50.74
CA THR A 212 -2.41 9.86 -51.99
C THR A 212 -1.47 9.32 -53.05
N SER A 213 -1.76 8.11 -53.50
CA SER A 213 -1.14 7.50 -54.67
C SER A 213 -1.02 8.56 -55.77
N PHE A 214 0.20 8.79 -56.28
CA PHE A 214 0.49 9.68 -57.42
C PHE A 214 -0.20 9.26 -58.73
N ARG A 215 -1.16 8.32 -58.70
CA ARG A 215 -1.86 7.79 -59.88
C ARG A 215 -3.16 8.50 -60.25
N ASN A 216 -3.46 9.65 -59.65
CA ASN A 216 -4.49 10.55 -60.17
C ASN A 216 -3.83 11.84 -60.67
N MET A 217 -3.20 11.74 -61.84
CA MET A 217 -3.00 12.83 -62.79
C MET A 217 -3.75 12.46 -64.07
#